data_AF-A0A8S8YTR6-F1
#
_entry.id   AF-A0A8S8YTR6-F1
#
_cell.length_a   1.000
_cell.length_b   1.000
_cell.length_c   1.000
_cell.angle_alpha   90.00
_cell.angle_beta   90.00
_cell.angle_gamma   90.00
#
_symmetry.space_group_name_H-M   'P 1'
#
loop_
_entity.id
_entity.type
_entity.pdbx_description
1 polymer ?
#
loop_
_entity_poly.entity_id
_entity_poly.type
_entity_poly.pdbx_seq_one_letter_code
_entity_poly.pdbx_strand_id
1 'polypeptide(L)'
;MIRIGNHDTQACGGTHHDSTGQIGELRIIRSSQVQDGVERLQIVAGDTAREHAREQERLLNESSEVLGVSPRTSPMQYSGSLNSGNLSKRESSLWRPRLSD
;
A
#
# COMPACT_ATOMS: atom_id res chain seq x y z
N MET A 1 -11.36 2.53 -33.83
CA MET A 1 -9.93 2.69 -33.49
C MET A 1 -9.83 3.93 -32.60
N ILE A 2 -9.15 3.80 -31.48
CA ILE A 2 -8.93 4.87 -30.49
C ILE A 2 -7.46 5.24 -30.54
N ARG A 3 -7.17 6.54 -30.43
CA ARG A 3 -5.81 7.07 -30.45
C ARG A 3 -5.60 8.01 -29.27
N ILE A 4 -4.54 7.77 -28.51
CA ILE A 4 -4.15 8.61 -27.38
C ILE A 4 -2.88 9.36 -27.78
N GLY A 5 -3.04 10.62 -28.18
CA GLY A 5 -1.95 11.46 -28.69
C GLY A 5 -1.20 10.78 -29.84
N ASN A 6 0.13 10.84 -29.80
CA ASN A 6 1.02 10.14 -30.74
C ASN A 6 1.67 8.90 -30.10
N HIS A 7 1.19 8.47 -28.93
CA HIS A 7 1.85 7.45 -28.10
C HIS A 7 1.21 6.08 -28.26
N ASP A 8 -0.11 6.03 -28.40
CA ASP A 8 -0.86 4.78 -28.44
C ASP A 8 -1.98 4.84 -29.47
N THR A 9 -2.20 3.72 -30.17
CA THR A 9 -3.30 3.53 -31.11
C THR A 9 -3.78 2.09 -31.02
N GLN A 10 -5.04 1.90 -30.65
CA GLN A 10 -5.61 0.59 -30.37
C GLN A 10 -7.00 0.42 -31.01
N ALA A 11 -7.31 -0.81 -31.39
CA ALA A 11 -8.68 -1.21 -31.70
C ALA A 11 -9.43 -1.53 -30.39
N CYS A 12 -10.01 -0.51 -29.75
CA CYS A 12 -10.89 -0.66 -28.59
C CYS A 12 -12.35 -0.36 -28.96
N GLY A 13 -13.29 -1.12 -28.39
CA GLY A 13 -14.74 -0.96 -28.55
C GLY A 13 -15.47 -0.54 -27.26
N GLY A 14 -14.72 -0.14 -26.23
CA GLY A 14 -15.28 0.32 -24.95
C GLY A 14 -15.64 1.81 -24.94
N THR A 15 -16.04 2.30 -23.76
CA THR A 15 -16.30 3.73 -23.52
C THR A 15 -15.00 4.46 -23.20
N HIS A 16 -14.86 5.68 -23.71
CA HIS A 16 -13.67 6.51 -23.53
C HIS A 16 -14.03 7.93 -23.10
N HIS A 17 -13.11 8.57 -22.41
CA HIS A 17 -13.14 10.02 -22.20
C HIS A 17 -12.69 10.77 -23.46
N ASP A 18 -13.15 12.00 -23.63
CA ASP A 18 -12.75 12.87 -24.76
C ASP A 18 -11.29 13.34 -24.64
N SER A 19 -10.76 13.37 -23.41
CA SER A 19 -9.38 13.74 -23.14
C SER A 19 -8.80 12.98 -21.94
N THR A 20 -7.48 12.76 -21.94
CA THR A 20 -6.78 12.05 -20.87
C THR A 20 -6.84 12.79 -19.53
N GLY A 21 -6.95 14.11 -19.53
CA GLY A 21 -7.06 14.92 -18.32
C GLY A 21 -8.32 14.62 -17.50
N GLN A 22 -9.40 14.11 -18.14
CA GLN A 22 -10.63 13.73 -17.45
C GLN A 22 -10.48 12.45 -16.61
N ILE A 23 -9.48 11.62 -16.90
CA ILE A 23 -9.17 10.42 -16.09
C ILE A 23 -8.74 10.82 -14.67
N GLY A 24 -8.07 11.97 -14.54
CA GLY A 24 -7.58 12.48 -13.26
C GLY A 24 -6.34 11.73 -12.75
N GLU A 25 -6.31 11.46 -11.45
CA GLU A 25 -5.19 10.78 -10.80
C GLU A 25 -5.07 9.33 -11.28
N LEU A 26 -3.84 8.81 -11.33
CA LEU A 26 -3.54 7.46 -11.80
C LEU A 26 -2.51 6.86 -10.85
N ARG A 27 -2.79 5.71 -10.23
CA ARG A 27 -1.91 5.08 -9.24
C ARG A 27 -1.73 3.59 -9.49
N ILE A 28 -0.48 3.15 -9.52
CA ILE A 28 -0.13 1.73 -9.47
C ILE A 28 -0.19 1.29 -8.01
N ILE A 29 -1.09 0.37 -7.70
CA ILE A 29 -1.33 -0.11 -6.34
C ILE A 29 -0.67 -1.46 -6.05
N ARG A 30 -0.32 -2.18 -7.11
CA ARG A 30 0.42 -3.44 -7.01
C ARG A 30 1.17 -3.72 -8.31
N SER A 31 2.37 -4.25 -8.15
CA SER A 31 3.10 -4.95 -9.19
C SER A 31 3.30 -6.41 -8.75
N SER A 32 3.18 -7.33 -9.69
CA SER A 32 3.54 -8.74 -9.46
C SER A 32 4.04 -9.39 -10.75
N GLN A 33 5.15 -10.11 -10.66
CA GLN A 33 5.62 -10.97 -11.74
C GLN A 33 4.66 -12.14 -11.93
N VAL A 34 4.28 -12.41 -13.17
CA VAL A 34 3.39 -13.54 -13.54
C VAL A 34 4.21 -14.70 -14.09
N GLN A 35 5.21 -14.40 -14.90
CA GLN A 35 6.19 -15.33 -15.48
C GLN A 35 7.44 -14.53 -15.89
N ASP A 36 8.46 -15.21 -16.40
CA ASP A 36 9.66 -14.55 -16.89
C ASP A 36 9.34 -13.54 -17.99
N GLY A 37 9.75 -12.30 -17.78
CA GLY A 37 9.51 -11.17 -18.69
C GLY A 37 8.07 -10.61 -18.68
N VAL A 38 7.18 -11.09 -17.81
CA VAL A 38 5.79 -10.59 -17.73
C VAL A 38 5.43 -10.11 -16.34
N GLU A 39 4.98 -8.85 -16.28
CA GLU A 39 4.57 -8.16 -15.07
C GLU A 39 3.11 -7.75 -15.16
N ARG A 40 2.36 -7.95 -14.07
CA ARG A 40 0.99 -7.47 -13.92
C ARG A 40 1.01 -6.23 -13.04
N LEU A 41 0.52 -5.12 -13.60
CA LEU A 41 0.26 -3.88 -12.87
C LEU A 41 -1.23 -3.81 -12.52
N GLN A 42 -1.54 -3.58 -11.25
CA GLN A 42 -2.88 -3.21 -10.82
C GLN A 42 -2.92 -1.71 -10.63
N ILE A 43 -3.87 -1.06 -11.28
CA ILE A 43 -3.93 0.39 -11.42
C ILE A 43 -5.35 0.85 -11.08
N VAL A 44 -5.45 1.96 -10.36
CA VAL A 44 -6.71 2.68 -10.11
C VAL A 44 -6.58 4.10 -10.65
N ALA A 45 -7.71 4.72 -11.02
CA ALA A 45 -7.75 6.06 -11.57
C ALA A 45 -8.87 6.91 -10.96
N GLY A 46 -8.83 8.22 -11.22
CA GLY A 46 -9.87 9.17 -10.81
C GLY A 46 -10.04 9.25 -9.29
N ASP A 47 -11.30 9.31 -8.85
CA ASP A 47 -11.62 9.40 -7.42
C ASP A 47 -11.25 8.14 -6.65
N THR A 48 -11.33 6.97 -7.27
CA THR A 48 -10.87 5.71 -6.66
C THR A 48 -9.37 5.76 -6.35
N ALA A 49 -8.55 6.41 -7.18
CA ALA A 49 -7.14 6.60 -6.88
C ALA A 49 -6.91 7.51 -5.65
N ARG A 50 -7.70 8.58 -5.52
CA ARG A 50 -7.68 9.50 -4.37
C ARG A 50 -8.14 8.82 -3.09
N GLU A 51 -9.23 8.05 -3.14
CA GLU A 51 -9.73 7.26 -2.03
C GLU A 51 -8.70 6.24 -1.58
N HIS A 52 -8.05 5.55 -2.52
CA HIS A 52 -6.96 4.65 -2.21
C HIS A 52 -5.80 5.37 -1.50
N ALA A 53 -5.45 6.60 -1.91
CA ALA A 53 -4.43 7.41 -1.23
C ALA A 53 -4.79 7.74 0.21
N ARG A 54 -6.02 8.21 0.43
CA ARG A 54 -6.54 8.53 1.77
C ARG A 54 -6.57 7.30 2.67
N GLU A 55 -6.97 6.16 2.12
CA GLU A 55 -7.00 4.91 2.87
C GLU A 55 -5.60 4.44 3.27
N GLN A 56 -4.62 4.54 2.37
CA GLN A 56 -3.22 4.24 2.73
C GLN A 56 -2.70 5.17 3.82
N GLU A 57 -3.01 6.46 3.76
CA GLU A 57 -2.64 7.42 4.80
C GLU A 57 -3.31 7.11 6.15
N ARG A 58 -4.60 6.76 6.14
CA ARG A 58 -5.35 6.34 7.35
C ARG A 58 -4.70 5.12 7.99
N LEU A 59 -4.42 4.08 7.21
CA LEU A 59 -3.79 2.84 7.70
C LEU A 59 -2.39 3.11 8.27
N LEU A 60 -1.61 3.99 7.65
CA LEU A 60 -0.30 4.39 8.15
C LEU A 60 -0.41 5.14 9.48
N ASN A 61 -1.36 6.05 9.62
CA ASN A 61 -1.57 6.80 10.86
C ASN A 61 -2.02 5.87 12.00
N GLU A 62 -3.01 5.02 11.77
CA GLU A 62 -3.49 4.04 12.75
C GLU A 62 -2.38 3.07 13.19
N SER A 63 -1.58 2.58 12.23
CA SER A 63 -0.44 1.71 12.54
C SER A 63 0.62 2.43 13.39
N SER A 64 0.82 3.73 13.14
CA SER A 64 1.80 4.55 13.86
C SER A 64 1.38 4.85 15.29
N GLU A 65 0.08 5.11 15.51
CA GLU A 65 -0.50 5.26 16.85
C GLU A 65 -0.33 3.98 17.68
N VAL A 66 -0.65 2.82 17.10
CA VAL A 66 -0.49 1.52 17.77
C VAL A 66 0.97 1.24 18.13
N LEU A 67 1.91 1.65 17.28
CA LEU A 67 3.35 1.43 17.47
C LEU A 67 4.04 2.56 18.27
N GLY A 68 3.32 3.63 18.61
CA GLY A 68 3.86 4.78 19.34
C GLY A 68 4.96 5.54 18.58
N VAL A 69 4.95 5.52 17.25
CA VAL A 69 5.94 6.17 16.40
C VAL A 69 5.29 7.15 15.44
N SER A 70 6.07 8.01 14.79
CA SER A 70 5.53 8.93 13.79
C SER A 70 5.24 8.19 12.48
N PRO A 71 4.19 8.54 11.71
CA PRO A 71 3.97 8.02 10.36
C PRO A 71 5.12 8.28 9.37
N ARG A 72 5.99 9.26 9.70
CA ARG A 72 7.19 9.58 8.92
C ARG A 72 8.45 8.86 9.42
N THR A 73 8.30 8.00 10.44
CA THR A 73 9.40 7.23 10.99
C THR A 73 9.97 6.28 9.93
N SER A 74 11.29 6.13 9.90
CA SER A 74 11.94 5.24 8.94
C SER A 74 11.55 3.77 9.18
N PRO A 75 11.40 2.94 8.12
CA PRO A 75 11.12 1.51 8.26
C PRO A 75 12.07 0.77 9.22
N MET A 76 13.33 1.19 9.30
CA MET A 76 14.32 0.57 10.19
C MET A 76 14.06 0.86 11.68
N GLN A 77 13.38 1.96 11.99
CA GLN A 77 12.95 2.27 13.36
C GLN A 77 11.64 1.55 13.69
N TYR A 78 10.74 1.35 12.73
CA TYR A 78 9.54 0.52 12.88
C TYR A 78 9.89 -0.93 13.25
N SER A 79 10.85 -1.54 12.57
CA SER A 79 11.29 -2.91 12.86
C SER A 79 11.88 -3.03 14.27
N GLY A 80 12.60 -2.00 14.74
CA GLY A 80 13.08 -1.89 16.11
C GLY A 80 11.95 -1.90 17.14
N SER A 81 10.92 -1.07 16.95
CA SER A 81 9.74 -0.97 17.83
C SER A 81 8.94 -2.28 17.90
N LEU A 82 8.78 -2.96 16.76
CA LEU A 82 8.11 -4.27 16.71
C LEU A 82 8.89 -5.35 17.47
N ASN A 83 10.22 -5.36 17.34
CA ASN A 83 11.05 -6.37 18.00
C ASN A 83 11.06 -6.18 19.52
N SER A 84 11.15 -4.94 20.01
CA SER A 84 11.09 -4.65 21.45
C SER A 84 9.74 -5.05 22.06
N GLY A 85 8.62 -4.82 21.35
CA GLY A 85 7.30 -5.30 21.77
C GLY A 85 7.21 -6.82 21.90
N ASN A 86 7.82 -7.57 20.97
CA ASN A 86 7.85 -9.03 21.00
C ASN A 86 8.76 -9.59 22.11
N LEU A 87 9.90 -8.94 22.39
CA LEU A 87 10.80 -9.31 23.49
C LEU A 87 10.11 -9.17 24.84
N SER A 88 9.45 -8.02 25.08
CA SER A 88 8.69 -7.77 26.31
C SER A 88 7.62 -8.83 26.59
N LYS A 89 6.87 -9.26 25.55
CA LYS A 89 5.87 -10.33 25.67
C LYS A 89 6.49 -11.69 25.98
N ARG A 90 7.65 -12.01 25.38
CA ARG A 90 8.37 -13.27 25.63
C ARG A 90 8.91 -13.33 27.06
N GLU A 91 9.52 -12.25 27.54
CA GLU A 91 9.99 -12.14 28.92
C GLU A 91 8.84 -12.28 29.92
N SER A 92 7.72 -11.57 29.68
CA SER A 92 6.51 -11.70 30.51
C SER A 92 5.94 -13.13 30.52
N SER A 93 6.07 -13.88 29.43
CA SER A 93 5.67 -15.30 29.38
C SER A 93 6.61 -16.24 30.13
N LEU A 94 7.91 -15.92 30.17
CA LEU A 94 8.96 -16.69 30.85
C LEU A 94 8.85 -16.60 32.38
N TRP A 95 8.35 -15.49 32.91
CA TRP A 95 8.16 -15.28 34.35
C TRP A 95 6.84 -15.83 34.92
N ARG A 96 5.96 -16.43 34.09
CA ARG A 96 4.65 -16.96 34.51
C ARG A 96 4.61 -18.32 35.26
N PRO A 97 5.66 -19.18 35.34
CA PRO A 97 5.53 -20.46 36.07
C PRO A 97 5.86 -20.46 37.59
N ARG A 98 5.96 -19.32 38.29
CA ARG A 98 6.48 -19.31 39.68
C ARG A 98 5.62 -18.57 40.72
N LEU A 99 4.31 -18.49 40.49
CA LEU A 99 3.33 -17.94 41.45
C LEU A 99 2.12 -18.88 41.65
N SER A 100 2.36 -20.19 41.59
CA SER A 100 1.46 -21.21 42.12
C SER A 100 2.30 -22.21 42.91
N ASP A 101 2.61 -21.85 44.15
CA ASP A 101 2.81 -22.70 45.33
C ASP A 101 2.96 -21.78 46.56
#